data_AF-A0A1E3S1X0-F1
#
_entry.id   AF-A0A1E3S1X0-F1
#
_cell.length_a   1.000
_cell.length_b   1.000
_cell.length_c   1.000
_cell.angle_alpha   90.00
_cell.angle_beta   90.00
_cell.angle_gamma   90.00
#
_symmetry.space_group_name_H-M   'P 1'
#
loop_
_entity.id
_entity.type
_entity.pdbx_description
1 polymer ?
#
loop_
_entity_poly.entity_id
_entity_poly.type
_entity_poly.pdbx_seq_one_letter_code
_entity_poly.pdbx_strand_id
1 'polypeptide(L)'
;MNWLYGRPTAAELVAAVAGFLENDVRGATGPDSALPDAAQLNFHARVAANVLRIVERELLDTSAGEVTAALAGLGYQDEPQLAAAIRAGELDGRAEEVLPVLRTLVRHRLDAAHPGYADG
;
A
#
# COMPACT_ATOMS: atom_id res chain seq x y z
N MET A 1 -16.76 -8.74 7.44
CA MET A 1 -17.98 -7.94 7.74
C MET A 1 -18.35 -7.05 6.54
N ASN A 2 -18.90 -7.61 5.45
CA ASN A 2 -19.23 -6.83 4.23
C ASN A 2 -20.75 -6.81 3.91
N TRP A 3 -21.56 -7.59 4.63
CA TRP A 3 -22.99 -7.71 4.41
C TRP A 3 -23.82 -6.56 5.02
N LEU A 4 -23.24 -5.83 5.99
CA LEU A 4 -23.93 -4.75 6.72
C LEU A 4 -24.12 -3.49 5.86
N TYR A 5 -23.22 -3.26 4.90
CA TYR A 5 -23.21 -2.08 4.02
C TYR A 5 -23.57 -2.43 2.56
N GLY A 6 -23.77 -3.71 2.24
CA GLY A 6 -24.09 -4.18 0.89
C GLY A 6 -22.90 -4.11 -0.08
N ARG A 7 -23.22 -4.10 -1.38
CA ARG A 7 -22.27 -3.73 -2.44
C ARG A 7 -22.50 -2.28 -2.85
N PRO A 8 -21.45 -1.56 -3.28
CA PRO A 8 -20.06 -2.02 -3.47
C PRO A 8 -19.22 -2.09 -2.19
N THR A 9 -18.15 -2.89 -2.21
CA THR A 9 -17.11 -2.93 -1.15
C THR A 9 -16.29 -1.65 -1.13
N ALA A 10 -15.55 -1.40 -0.04
CA ALA A 10 -14.61 -0.27 0.02
C ALA A 10 -13.56 -0.31 -1.11
N ALA A 11 -13.02 -1.49 -1.41
CA ALA A 11 -12.07 -1.66 -2.52
C ALA A 11 -12.71 -1.33 -3.88
N GLU A 12 -13.93 -1.79 -4.12
CA GLU A 12 -14.68 -1.50 -5.34
C GLU A 12 -14.97 0.01 -5.49
N LEU A 13 -15.30 0.71 -4.40
CA LEU A 13 -15.48 2.16 -4.39
C LEU A 13 -14.19 2.90 -4.71
N VAL A 14 -13.07 2.52 -4.08
CA VAL A 14 -11.75 3.09 -4.33
C VAL A 14 -11.33 2.88 -5.78
N ALA A 15 -11.53 1.67 -6.32
CA ALA A 15 -11.26 1.34 -7.72
C ALA A 15 -12.07 2.21 -8.70
N ALA A 16 -13.36 2.42 -8.40
CA ALA A 16 -14.23 3.26 -9.22
C ALA A 16 -13.75 4.72 -9.26
N VAL A 17 -13.35 5.28 -8.11
CA VAL A 17 -12.82 6.66 -8.04
C VAL A 17 -11.46 6.75 -8.75
N ALA A 18 -10.57 5.78 -8.56
CA ALA A 18 -9.29 5.74 -9.27
C ALA A 18 -9.50 5.73 -10.80
N GLY A 19 -10.43 4.89 -11.29
CA GLY A 19 -10.79 4.84 -12.71
C GLY A 19 -11.36 6.15 -13.24
N PHE A 20 -12.23 6.83 -12.49
CA PHE A 20 -12.74 8.15 -12.87
C PHE A 20 -11.62 9.20 -12.97
N LEU A 21 -10.67 9.19 -12.03
CA LEU A 21 -9.52 10.10 -12.09
C LEU A 21 -8.61 9.78 -13.30
N GLU A 22 -8.32 8.50 -13.54
CA GLU A 22 -7.44 8.04 -14.63
C GLU A 22 -7.99 8.32 -16.03
N ASN A 23 -9.32 8.21 -16.20
CA ASN A 23 -9.96 8.28 -17.50
C ASN A 23 -10.61 9.65 -17.72
N ASP A 24 -11.65 9.98 -16.95
CA ASP A 24 -12.47 11.16 -17.18
C ASP A 24 -11.73 12.45 -16.83
N VAL A 25 -11.18 12.53 -15.60
CA VAL A 25 -10.50 13.76 -15.15
C VAL A 25 -9.24 14.00 -15.96
N ARG A 26 -8.43 12.97 -16.18
CA ARG A 26 -7.22 13.12 -17.00
C ARG A 26 -7.51 13.35 -18.47
N GLY A 27 -8.61 12.82 -19.01
CA GLY A 27 -9.07 13.14 -20.36
C GLY A 27 -9.46 14.61 -20.49
N ALA A 28 -10.26 15.13 -19.55
CA ALA A 28 -10.73 16.52 -19.56
C ALA A 28 -9.63 17.56 -19.31
N THR A 29 -8.54 17.15 -18.64
CA THR A 29 -7.40 18.01 -18.26
C THR A 29 -6.14 17.70 -19.06
N GLY A 30 -6.28 16.98 -20.18
CA GLY A 30 -5.17 16.64 -21.07
C GLY A 30 -4.56 17.85 -21.81
N PRO A 31 -3.58 17.62 -22.70
CA PRO A 31 -2.86 18.67 -23.42
C PRO A 31 -3.74 19.64 -24.21
N ASP A 32 -4.90 19.17 -24.68
CA ASP A 32 -5.84 19.97 -25.48
C ASP A 32 -6.89 20.71 -24.63
N SER A 33 -6.77 20.65 -23.30
CA SER A 33 -7.71 21.30 -22.40
C SER A 33 -7.57 22.82 -22.45
N ALA A 34 -8.71 23.53 -22.47
CA ALA A 34 -8.74 24.99 -22.44
C ALA A 34 -8.51 25.60 -21.04
N LEU A 35 -8.36 24.76 -20.01
CA LEU A 35 -8.14 25.23 -18.64
C LEU A 35 -6.70 25.74 -18.47
N PRO A 36 -6.49 26.93 -17.87
CA PRO A 36 -5.16 27.52 -17.72
C PRO A 36 -4.19 26.66 -16.89
N ASP A 37 -4.70 25.89 -15.93
CA ASP A 37 -3.90 25.02 -15.06
C ASP A 37 -4.12 23.51 -15.33
N ALA A 38 -4.57 23.15 -16.54
CA ALA A 38 -4.91 21.78 -16.91
C ALA A 38 -3.78 20.78 -16.60
N ALA A 39 -2.54 21.12 -16.95
CA ALA A 39 -1.39 20.23 -16.76
C ALA A 39 -1.14 19.90 -15.28
N GLN A 40 -1.26 20.88 -14.39
CA GLN A 40 -1.11 20.66 -12.95
C GLN A 40 -2.24 19.76 -12.42
N LEU A 41 -3.48 20.03 -12.83
CA LEU A 41 -4.62 19.22 -12.43
C LEU A 41 -4.52 17.77 -12.95
N ASN A 42 -4.03 17.59 -14.18
CA ASN A 42 -3.77 16.26 -14.76
C ASN A 42 -2.74 15.48 -13.95
N PHE A 43 -1.67 16.15 -13.53
CA PHE A 43 -0.63 15.57 -12.69
C PHE A 43 -1.21 15.14 -11.34
N HIS A 44 -1.97 16.00 -10.67
CA HIS A 44 -2.59 15.66 -9.39
C HIS A 44 -3.62 14.53 -9.52
N ALA A 45 -4.41 14.49 -10.60
CA ALA A 45 -5.32 13.38 -10.86
C ALA A 45 -4.57 12.05 -11.01
N ARG A 46 -3.42 12.04 -11.71
CA ARG A 46 -2.55 10.86 -11.82
C ARG A 46 -1.99 10.43 -10.46
N VAL A 47 -1.51 11.38 -9.65
CA VAL A 47 -0.97 11.09 -8.31
C VAL A 47 -2.08 10.51 -7.41
N ALA A 48 -3.24 11.15 -7.38
CA ALA A 48 -4.38 10.70 -6.59
C ALA A 48 -4.86 9.31 -7.00
N ALA A 49 -4.96 9.05 -8.31
CA ALA A 49 -5.27 7.72 -8.81
C ALA A 49 -4.25 6.67 -8.33
N ASN A 50 -2.95 6.94 -8.45
CA ASN A 50 -1.92 6.01 -8.00
C ASN A 50 -2.01 5.73 -6.48
N VAL A 51 -2.27 6.75 -5.67
CA VAL A 51 -2.49 6.58 -4.22
C VAL A 51 -3.72 5.70 -3.95
N LEU A 52 -4.83 5.92 -4.66
CA LEU A 52 -6.02 5.08 -4.54
C LEU A 52 -5.76 3.64 -4.99
N ARG A 53 -4.91 3.41 -6.00
CA ARG A 53 -4.50 2.06 -6.40
C ARG A 53 -3.68 1.34 -5.32
N ILE A 54 -2.87 2.08 -4.55
CA ILE A 54 -2.17 1.52 -3.38
C ILE A 54 -3.21 1.10 -2.32
N VAL A 55 -4.14 2.00 -1.97
CA VAL A 55 -5.20 1.71 -1.00
C VAL A 55 -6.09 0.54 -1.45
N GLU A 56 -6.41 0.44 -2.73
CA GLU A 56 -7.15 -0.69 -3.31
C GLU A 56 -6.41 -2.00 -3.05
N ARG A 57 -5.10 -2.05 -3.28
CA ARG A 57 -4.27 -3.25 -3.02
C ARG A 57 -4.21 -3.59 -1.53
N GLU A 58 -4.07 -2.59 -0.66
CA GLU A 58 -4.12 -2.81 0.79
C GLU A 58 -5.48 -3.38 1.25
N LEU A 59 -6.59 -2.89 0.67
CA LEU A 59 -7.94 -3.38 1.01
C LEU A 59 -8.22 -4.79 0.47
N LEU A 60 -7.57 -5.19 -0.62
CA LEU A 60 -7.67 -6.52 -1.22
C LEU A 60 -6.64 -7.51 -0.67
N ASP A 61 -5.65 -7.02 0.08
CA ASP A 61 -4.60 -7.86 0.61
C ASP A 61 -5.15 -8.89 1.61
N THR A 62 -4.76 -10.14 1.38
CA THR A 62 -5.10 -11.30 2.22
C THR A 62 -3.85 -11.97 2.79
N SER A 63 -2.66 -11.42 2.50
CA SER A 63 -1.35 -11.97 2.87
C SER A 63 -0.80 -11.43 4.20
N ALA A 64 -1.50 -10.49 4.86
CA ALA A 64 -1.11 -9.98 6.18
C ALA A 64 -0.85 -11.08 7.24
N GLY A 65 -1.44 -12.26 7.08
CA GLY A 65 -1.16 -13.45 7.89
C GLY A 65 0.31 -13.90 7.85
N GLU A 66 0.99 -13.76 6.72
CA GLU A 66 2.41 -14.14 6.59
C GLU A 66 3.32 -13.21 7.39
N VAL A 67 3.01 -11.91 7.38
CA VAL A 67 3.74 -10.90 8.15
C VAL A 67 3.56 -11.12 9.65
N THR A 68 2.32 -11.33 10.09
CA THR A 68 2.02 -11.60 11.51
C THR A 68 2.66 -12.90 11.99
N ALA A 69 2.68 -13.95 11.16
CA ALA A 69 3.39 -15.19 11.47
C ALA A 69 4.91 -14.99 11.58
N ALA A 70 5.52 -14.21 10.68
CA ALA A 70 6.95 -13.90 10.74
C ALA A 70 7.34 -13.13 12.02
N LEU A 71 6.52 -12.14 12.41
CA LEU A 71 6.68 -11.41 13.67
C LEU A 71 6.55 -12.33 14.89
N ALA A 72 5.52 -13.18 14.90
CA ALA A 72 5.28 -14.14 15.98
C ALA A 72 6.43 -15.15 16.12
N GLY A 73 7.07 -15.54 15.01
CA GLY A 73 8.27 -16.39 15.01
C GLY A 73 9.46 -15.78 15.76
N LEU A 74 9.57 -14.45 15.84
CA LEU A 74 10.56 -13.73 16.67
C LEU A 74 10.07 -13.46 18.10
N GLY A 75 8.82 -13.79 18.41
CA GLY A 75 8.20 -13.55 19.72
C GLY A 75 7.46 -12.22 19.86
N TYR A 76 7.21 -11.50 18.76
CA TYR A 76 6.52 -10.21 18.79
C TYR A 76 5.14 -10.29 18.14
N GLN A 77 4.15 -9.62 18.72
CA GLN A 77 2.78 -9.62 18.18
C GLN A 77 2.59 -8.63 17.03
N ASP A 78 3.43 -7.59 17.01
CA ASP A 78 3.35 -6.50 16.05
C ASP A 78 4.73 -5.87 15.81
N GLU A 79 4.82 -5.07 14.75
CA GLU A 79 6.04 -4.34 14.42
C GLU A 79 6.44 -3.28 15.46
N PRO A 80 5.52 -2.49 16.06
CA PRO A 80 5.89 -1.57 17.14
C PRO A 80 6.66 -2.23 18.29
N GLN A 81 6.25 -3.42 18.72
CA GLN A 81 6.96 -4.21 19.75
C GLN A 81 8.36 -4.63 19.26
N LEU A 82 8.46 -5.20 18.06
CA LEU A 82 9.76 -5.55 17.47
C LEU A 82 10.68 -4.33 17.38
N ALA A 83 10.18 -3.20 16.91
CA ALA A 83 10.94 -1.96 16.79
C ALA A 83 11.39 -1.41 18.15
N ALA A 84 10.57 -1.57 19.20
CA ALA A 84 10.96 -1.21 20.56
C ALA A 84 12.12 -2.08 21.06
N ALA A 85 12.05 -3.40 20.88
CA ALA A 85 13.10 -4.34 21.27
C ALA A 85 14.42 -4.11 20.51
N ILE A 86 14.36 -3.83 19.21
CA ILE A 86 15.54 -3.43 18.41
C ILE A 86 16.18 -2.17 19.01
N ARG A 87 15.38 -1.13 19.32
CA ARG A 87 15.91 0.11 19.92
C ARG A 87 16.47 -0.09 21.33
N ALA A 88 15.98 -1.08 22.07
CA ALA A 88 16.46 -1.43 23.40
C ALA A 88 17.74 -2.30 23.37
N GLY A 89 18.19 -2.77 22.19
CA GLY A 89 19.35 -3.66 22.05
C GLY A 89 19.06 -5.12 22.42
N GLU A 90 17.79 -5.48 22.65
CA GLU A 90 17.38 -6.83 23.07
C GLU A 90 17.63 -7.91 21.99
N LEU A 91 17.86 -7.48 20.76
CA LEU A 91 18.10 -8.33 19.60
C LEU A 91 19.53 -8.21 19.06
N ASP A 92 20.43 -7.59 19.82
CA ASP A 92 21.84 -7.48 19.45
C ASP A 92 22.47 -8.87 19.32
N GLY A 93 23.22 -9.08 18.25
CA GLY A 93 23.81 -10.38 17.91
C GLY A 93 22.84 -11.38 17.25
N ARG A 94 21.57 -11.02 17.06
CA ARG A 94 20.54 -11.90 16.43
C ARG A 94 20.16 -11.46 15.00
N ALA A 95 21.07 -10.78 14.30
CA ALA A 95 20.79 -10.21 12.97
C ALA A 95 20.29 -11.25 11.95
N GLU A 96 20.83 -12.47 11.98
CA GLU A 96 20.41 -13.58 11.10
C GLU A 96 18.96 -14.01 11.31
N GLU A 97 18.42 -13.81 12.52
CA GLU A 97 17.01 -14.08 12.83
C GLU A 97 16.11 -12.87 12.48
N VAL A 98 16.60 -11.65 12.71
CA VAL A 98 15.81 -10.41 12.55
C VAL A 98 15.67 -9.98 11.09
N LEU A 99 16.76 -10.03 10.31
CA LEU A 99 16.77 -9.55 8.92
C LEU A 99 15.75 -10.24 8.02
N PRO A 100 15.55 -11.57 8.07
CA PRO A 100 14.50 -12.23 7.30
C PRO A 100 13.10 -11.68 7.59
N VAL A 101 12.76 -11.42 8.86
CA VAL A 101 11.44 -10.89 9.25
C VAL A 101 11.25 -9.45 8.75
N LEU A 102 12.27 -8.60 8.89
CA LEU A 102 12.23 -7.25 8.34
C LEU A 102 12.09 -7.25 6.82
N ARG A 103 12.76 -8.17 6.11
CA ARG A 103 12.60 -8.32 4.65
C ARG A 103 11.18 -8.75 4.29
N THR A 104 10.55 -9.66 5.05
CA THR A 104 9.14 -10.03 4.84
C THR A 104 8.21 -8.83 5.01
N LEU A 105 8.38 -8.04 6.08
CA LEU A 105 7.62 -6.80 6.32
C LEU A 105 7.76 -5.80 5.16
N VAL A 106 9.00 -5.54 4.75
CA VAL A 106 9.29 -4.57 3.70
C VAL A 106 8.76 -5.04 2.34
N ARG A 107 8.95 -6.32 1.99
CA ARG A 107 8.44 -6.88 0.74
C ARG A 107 6.93 -6.76 0.67
N HIS A 108 6.23 -7.13 1.74
CA HIS A 108 4.78 -7.00 1.82
C HIS A 108 4.30 -5.55 1.58
N ARG A 109 4.97 -4.55 2.17
CA ARG A 109 4.65 -3.13 1.90
C ARG A 109 4.98 -2.72 0.47
N LEU A 110 6.07 -3.21 -0.09
CA LEU A 110 6.46 -2.91 -1.47
C LEU A 110 5.48 -3.51 -2.47
N ASP A 111 4.97 -4.72 -2.23
CA ASP A 111 3.97 -5.35 -3.09
C ASP A 111 2.67 -4.51 -3.17
N ALA A 112 2.30 -3.84 -2.08
CA ALA A 112 1.20 -2.88 -2.07
C ALA A 112 1.57 -1.52 -2.69
N ALA A 113 2.72 -0.94 -2.33
CA ALA A 113 3.10 0.41 -2.74
C ALA A 113 3.56 0.49 -4.20
N HIS A 114 4.33 -0.50 -4.65
CA HIS A 114 4.99 -0.54 -5.95
C HIS A 114 5.15 -2.01 -6.42
N PRO A 115 4.06 -2.61 -6.93
CA PRO A 115 4.11 -3.96 -7.50
C PRO A 115 5.23 -4.08 -8.56
N GLY A 116 6.02 -5.15 -8.48
CA GLY A 116 7.13 -5.42 -9.41
C GLY A 116 8.46 -4.73 -9.06
N TYR A 117 8.55 -4.02 -7.94
CA TYR A 117 9.80 -3.37 -7.52
C TYR A 117 10.96 -4.36 -7.31
N ALA A 118 10.66 -5.59 -6.88
CA ALA A 118 11.66 -6.63 -6.67
C ALA A 118 12.11 -7.34 -7.97
N ASP A 119 11.48 -7.03 -9.12
CA ASP A 119 11.76 -7.66 -10.40
C ASP A 119 12.83 -6.92 -11.23
N GLY A 120 13.34 -5.78 -10.73
CA GLY A 120 14.39 -4.95 -11.35
C GLY A 120 15.70 -4.95 -10.58
#